data_AF-A0A0N9WK80-F1
#
_entry.id   AF-A0A0N9WK80-F1
#
_cell.length_a   1.000
_cell.length_b   1.000
_cell.length_c   1.000
_cell.angle_alpha   90.00
_cell.angle_beta   90.00
_cell.angle_gamma   90.00
#
_symmetry.space_group_name_H-M   'P 1'
#
loop_
_entity.id
_entity.type
_entity.pdbx_description
1 polymer ?
#
loop_
_entity_poly.entity_id
_entity_poly.type
_entity_poly.pdbx_seq_one_letter_code
_entity_poly.pdbx_strand_id
1 'polypeptide(L)'
;MRSPIALTNKGLPACVGRNPIFPKPAEAPPQSAERTALIAQIVDASVIAKMKPEADDSSSVREALLDKSMEERKQRLGFSLPDAYWTEYHQNLEQFANEMTGTKARSLLLYKDYYTNRLSLLDTPEIHELLPDSETADRSKAMSTNNAMLEYYYRTQRELLKETLSAHQARMADLDQRFEVCKRFAACWQN
;
A
#
# COMPACT_ATOMS: atom_id res chain seq x y z
N MET A 1 -15.89 -13.30 2.26
CA MET A 1 -14.86 -12.23 2.27
C MET A 1 -13.90 -12.47 3.43
N ARG A 2 -12.58 -12.51 3.19
CA ARG A 2 -11.58 -12.46 4.25
C ARG A 2 -11.33 -10.98 4.57
N SER A 3 -11.38 -10.60 5.84
CA SER A 3 -11.08 -9.23 6.28
C SER A 3 -9.66 -8.83 5.84
N PRO A 4 -9.45 -7.58 5.39
CA PRO A 4 -8.12 -7.10 5.04
C PRO A 4 -7.16 -7.26 6.22
N ILE A 5 -5.95 -7.72 5.94
CA ILE A 5 -4.89 -7.81 6.94
C ILE A 5 -4.52 -6.37 7.32
N ALA A 6 -4.66 -6.00 8.59
CA ALA A 6 -4.26 -4.68 9.04
C ALA A 6 -2.77 -4.44 8.70
N LEU A 7 -2.52 -3.55 7.73
CA LEU A 7 -1.17 -3.15 7.31
C LEU A 7 -0.47 -2.27 8.35
N THR A 8 -1.19 -1.86 9.39
CA THR A 8 -0.63 -1.22 10.57
C THR A 8 -0.72 -2.20 11.73
N ASN A 9 0.44 -2.63 12.24
CA ASN A 9 0.50 -3.40 13.47
C ASN A 9 0.25 -2.45 14.65
N LYS A 10 -1.02 -2.21 14.98
CA LYS A 10 -1.42 -1.42 16.16
C LYS A 10 -1.33 -2.21 17.46
N GLY A 11 -0.91 -3.49 17.41
CA GLY A 11 -0.89 -4.40 18.55
C GLY A 11 -2.27 -4.61 19.19
N LEU A 12 -2.25 -5.17 20.40
CA LEU A 12 -3.41 -5.25 21.29
C LEU A 12 -3.13 -4.38 22.52
N PRO A 13 -3.36 -3.05 22.45
CA PRO A 13 -2.95 -2.13 23.52
C PRO A 13 -3.60 -2.46 24.87
N ALA A 14 -4.80 -3.04 24.85
CA ALA A 14 -5.48 -3.52 26.05
C ALA A 14 -4.77 -4.69 26.75
N CYS A 15 -3.88 -5.40 26.07
CA CYS A 15 -3.18 -6.57 26.59
C CYS A 15 -1.75 -6.26 27.06
N VAL A 16 -1.19 -5.10 26.67
CA VAL A 16 0.19 -4.72 26.93
C VAL A 16 0.53 -4.73 28.42
N GLY A 17 1.62 -5.42 28.79
CA GLY A 17 2.16 -5.48 30.14
C GLY A 17 1.34 -6.31 31.13
N ARG A 18 0.26 -6.98 30.69
CA ARG A 18 -0.64 -7.71 31.59
C ARG A 18 -0.14 -9.11 31.98
N ASN A 19 0.69 -9.75 31.15
CA ASN A 19 1.24 -11.08 31.41
C ASN A 19 2.49 -11.35 30.56
N PRO A 20 3.23 -12.46 30.78
CA PRO A 20 4.41 -12.81 29.98
C PRO A 20 4.16 -13.05 28.48
N ILE A 21 2.91 -13.33 28.09
CA ILE A 21 2.51 -13.50 26.67
C ILE A 21 2.34 -12.13 25.99
N PHE A 22 2.03 -11.08 26.77
CA PHE A 22 1.94 -9.69 26.34
C PHE A 22 2.89 -8.81 27.16
N PRO A 23 4.21 -8.96 26.97
CA PRO A 23 5.19 -8.18 27.71
C PRO A 23 5.01 -6.68 27.44
N LYS A 24 5.50 -5.84 28.36
CA LYS A 24 5.62 -4.40 28.10
C LYS A 24 6.58 -4.22 26.92
N PRO A 25 6.23 -3.46 25.86
CA PRO A 25 7.15 -3.14 24.78
C PRO A 25 8.44 -2.54 25.33
N ALA A 26 9.57 -2.83 24.69
CA ALA A 26 10.81 -2.12 24.96
C ALA A 26 10.55 -0.61 24.77
N GLU A 27 10.89 0.17 25.79
CA GLU A 27 10.84 1.63 25.67
C GLU A 27 11.94 2.06 24.70
N ALA A 28 11.55 2.80 23.65
CA ALA A 28 12.50 3.32 22.68
C ALA A 28 13.52 4.23 23.41
N PRO A 29 14.81 4.14 23.10
CA PRO A 29 15.80 5.09 23.60
C PRO A 29 15.40 6.55 23.28
N PRO A 30 15.85 7.53 24.07
CA PRO A 30 15.58 8.94 23.82
C PRO A 30 15.93 9.35 22.37
N GLN A 31 14.99 9.99 21.68
CA GLN A 31 15.17 10.42 20.30
C GLN A 31 15.84 11.80 20.26
N SER A 32 17.16 11.84 20.16
CA SER A 32 17.88 13.08 19.85
C SER A 32 17.73 13.45 18.36
N ALA A 33 17.97 14.72 18.03
CA ALA A 33 17.97 15.18 16.63
C ALA A 33 19.02 14.42 15.79
N GLU A 34 20.20 14.19 16.37
CA GLU A 34 21.26 13.39 15.76
C GLU A 34 20.80 11.96 15.47
N ARG A 35 20.20 11.28 16.45
CA ARG A 35 19.71 9.91 16.27
C ARG A 35 18.64 9.82 15.19
N THR A 36 17.77 10.82 15.11
CA THR A 36 16.73 10.92 14.08
C THR A 36 17.35 11.06 12.68
N ALA A 37 18.41 11.86 12.55
CA ALA A 37 19.13 12.04 11.29
C ALA A 37 19.82 10.75 10.83
N LEU A 38 20.45 9.99 11.74
CA LEU A 38 21.07 8.70 11.43
C LEU A 38 20.02 7.69 10.91
N ILE A 39 18.86 7.62 11.56
CA ILE A 39 17.77 6.76 11.10
C ILE A 39 17.28 7.17 9.71
N ALA A 40 17.05 8.47 9.49
CA ALA A 40 16.61 8.98 8.20
C ALA A 40 17.61 8.60 7.09
N GLN A 41 18.91 8.70 7.36
CA GLN A 41 19.96 8.31 6.42
C GLN A 41 19.89 6.82 6.04
N ILE A 42 19.72 5.92 7.02
CA ILE A 42 19.58 4.48 6.77
C ILE A 42 18.34 4.20 5.93
N VAL A 43 17.21 4.80 6.31
CA VAL A 43 15.93 4.61 5.61
C VAL A 43 16.03 5.12 4.18
N ASP A 44 16.55 6.31 3.94
CA ASP A 44 16.64 6.88 2.58
C ASP A 44 17.63 6.11 1.71
N ALA A 45 18.76 5.66 2.25
CA ALA A 45 19.73 4.82 1.54
C ALA A 45 19.14 3.45 1.14
N SER A 46 18.16 2.94 1.88
CA SER A 46 17.51 1.66 1.58
C SER A 46 16.45 1.74 0.47
N VAL A 47 16.03 2.93 0.05
CA VAL A 47 14.99 3.09 -0.98
C VAL A 47 15.57 2.91 -2.39
N ILE A 48 15.18 1.82 -3.05
CA ILE A 48 15.57 1.55 -4.44
C ILE A 48 14.64 2.22 -5.46
N ALA A 49 15.12 2.40 -6.70
CA ALA A 49 14.35 3.02 -7.79
C ALA A 49 12.96 2.40 -7.99
N LYS A 50 12.85 1.06 -7.89
CA LYS A 50 11.59 0.33 -8.07
C LYS A 50 10.52 0.66 -7.04
N MET A 51 10.91 1.18 -5.87
CA MET A 51 9.97 1.57 -4.81
C MET A 51 9.37 2.95 -5.01
N LYS A 52 10.01 3.80 -5.82
CA LYS A 52 9.55 5.17 -6.07
C LYS A 52 8.31 5.12 -6.97
N PRO A 53 7.33 6.00 -6.73
CA PRO A 53 6.20 6.15 -7.64
C PRO A 53 6.72 6.56 -9.02
N GLU A 54 6.04 6.10 -10.07
CA GLU A 54 6.30 6.55 -11.43
C GLU A 54 5.79 7.99 -11.58
N ALA A 55 6.44 8.78 -12.43
CA ALA A 55 5.94 10.11 -12.79
C ALA A 55 4.62 9.96 -13.57
N ASP A 56 3.59 10.70 -13.15
CA ASP A 56 2.26 10.64 -13.75
C ASP A 56 2.21 11.51 -15.02
N ASP A 57 2.93 11.08 -16.06
CA ASP A 57 3.11 11.87 -17.29
C ASP A 57 2.14 11.49 -18.43
N SER A 58 1.07 10.73 -18.16
CA SER A 58 0.23 10.15 -19.23
C SER A 58 -1.29 10.26 -19.02
N SER A 59 -1.77 11.40 -18.51
CA SER A 59 -3.21 11.65 -18.32
C SER A 59 -4.05 11.38 -19.58
N SER A 60 -3.58 11.78 -20.76
CA SER A 60 -4.27 11.54 -22.04
C SER A 60 -4.34 10.07 -22.44
N VAL A 61 -3.28 9.29 -22.19
CA VAL A 61 -3.26 7.85 -22.42
C VAL A 61 -4.23 7.16 -21.46
N ARG A 62 -4.28 7.62 -20.22
CA ARG A 62 -5.18 7.11 -19.20
C ARG A 62 -6.64 7.36 -19.53
N GLU A 63 -7.00 8.57 -19.95
CA GLU A 63 -8.35 8.91 -20.44
C GLU A 63 -8.76 7.99 -21.60
N ALA A 64 -7.89 7.81 -22.60
CA ALA A 64 -8.17 6.91 -23.73
C ALA A 64 -8.39 5.45 -23.32
N LEU A 65 -7.70 4.95 -22.28
CA LEU A 65 -7.91 3.61 -21.73
C LEU A 65 -9.24 3.48 -20.98
N LEU A 66 -9.67 4.54 -20.28
CA LEU A 66 -10.96 4.58 -19.60
C LEU A 66 -12.11 4.58 -20.61
N ASP A 67 -12.03 5.41 -21.64
CA ASP A 67 -13.01 5.46 -22.74
C ASP A 67 -13.14 4.11 -23.43
N LYS A 68 -12.00 3.48 -23.75
CA LYS A 68 -11.99 2.13 -24.33
C LYS A 68 -12.69 1.12 -23.41
N SER A 69 -12.42 1.17 -22.11
CA SER A 69 -13.06 0.28 -21.13
C SER A 69 -14.57 0.49 -21.03
N MET A 70 -15.04 1.73 -21.18
CA MET A 70 -16.48 2.04 -21.24
C MET A 70 -17.13 1.49 -22.51
N GLU A 71 -16.51 1.72 -23.68
CA GLU A 71 -17.06 1.24 -24.96
C GLU A 71 -17.09 -0.29 -25.03
N GLU A 72 -16.04 -0.96 -24.56
CA GLU A 72 -16.03 -2.43 -24.45
C GLU A 72 -17.17 -2.92 -23.54
N ARG A 73 -17.43 -2.25 -22.42
CA ARG A 73 -18.55 -2.60 -21.54
C ARG A 73 -19.91 -2.39 -22.21
N LYS A 74 -20.13 -1.25 -22.88
CA LYS A 74 -21.37 -0.97 -23.62
C LYS A 74 -21.65 -2.05 -24.66
N GLN A 75 -20.63 -2.41 -25.46
CA GLN A 75 -20.74 -3.45 -26.48
C GLN A 75 -21.07 -4.82 -25.86
N ARG A 76 -20.42 -5.18 -24.75
CA ARG A 76 -20.63 -6.47 -24.07
C ARG A 76 -22.01 -6.60 -23.43
N LEU A 77 -22.57 -5.52 -22.88
CA LEU A 77 -23.90 -5.56 -22.28
C LEU A 77 -24.98 -5.77 -23.34
N GLY A 78 -24.85 -5.15 -24.52
CA GLY A 78 -25.80 -5.33 -25.61
C GLY A 78 -27.21 -4.78 -25.34
N PHE A 79 -27.36 -3.96 -24.29
CA PHE A 79 -28.60 -3.25 -23.97
C PHE A 79 -28.32 -1.86 -23.41
N SER A 80 -29.34 -0.99 -23.46
CA SER A 80 -29.26 0.35 -22.91
C SER A 80 -29.38 0.37 -21.39
N LEU A 81 -28.55 1.23 -20.80
CA LEU A 81 -28.59 1.63 -19.39
C LEU A 81 -28.71 3.16 -19.32
N PRO A 82 -29.29 3.70 -18.24
CA PRO A 82 -29.42 5.15 -18.08
C PRO A 82 -28.06 5.83 -17.95
N ASP A 83 -27.98 7.10 -18.33
CA ASP A 83 -26.74 7.90 -18.26
C ASP A 83 -26.12 7.95 -16.86
N ALA A 84 -26.96 7.85 -15.82
CA ALA A 84 -26.51 7.77 -14.44
C ALA A 84 -25.58 6.56 -14.19
N TYR A 85 -25.87 5.40 -14.78
CA TYR A 85 -25.01 4.22 -14.66
C TYR A 85 -23.65 4.48 -15.31
N TRP A 86 -23.63 5.08 -16.50
CA TRP A 86 -22.39 5.31 -17.25
C TRP A 86 -21.50 6.36 -16.59
N THR A 87 -22.11 7.42 -16.04
CA THR A 87 -21.42 8.43 -15.24
C THR A 87 -20.74 7.78 -14.02
N GLU A 88 -21.47 6.95 -13.28
CA GLU A 88 -20.93 6.30 -12.07
C GLU A 88 -19.89 5.22 -12.43
N TYR A 89 -20.09 4.48 -13.52
CA TYR A 89 -19.12 3.51 -14.05
C TYR A 89 -17.78 4.19 -14.38
N HIS A 90 -17.82 5.35 -15.06
CA HIS A 90 -16.62 6.13 -15.37
C HIS A 90 -15.89 6.58 -14.10
N GLN A 91 -16.63 7.17 -13.15
CA GLN A 91 -16.08 7.60 -11.86
C GLN A 91 -15.42 6.44 -11.10
N ASN A 92 -16.03 5.25 -11.11
CA ASN A 92 -15.47 4.06 -10.47
C ASN A 92 -14.16 3.59 -11.13
N LEU A 93 -14.03 3.72 -12.45
CA LEU A 93 -12.78 3.42 -13.18
C LEU A 93 -11.70 4.47 -12.90
N GLU A 94 -12.05 5.76 -12.91
CA GLU A 94 -11.13 6.86 -12.57
C GLU A 94 -10.59 6.69 -11.15
N GLN A 95 -11.48 6.41 -10.20
CA GLN A 95 -11.12 6.15 -8.81
C GLN A 95 -10.18 4.95 -8.71
N PHE A 96 -10.50 3.82 -9.36
CA PHE A 96 -9.65 2.64 -9.33
C PHE A 96 -8.26 2.92 -9.90
N ALA A 97 -8.18 3.62 -11.04
CA ALA A 97 -6.89 3.99 -11.62
C ALA A 97 -6.08 4.93 -10.69
N ASN A 98 -6.73 5.84 -9.97
CA ASN A 98 -6.07 6.71 -8.98
C ASN A 98 -5.53 5.90 -7.80
N GLU A 99 -6.33 4.97 -7.27
CA GLU A 99 -5.95 4.07 -6.19
C GLU A 99 -4.75 3.18 -6.60
N MET A 100 -4.73 2.71 -7.86
CA MET A 100 -3.63 1.91 -8.40
C MET A 100 -2.33 2.72 -8.52
N THR A 101 -2.38 3.94 -9.09
CA THR A 101 -1.20 4.83 -9.17
C THR A 101 -0.68 5.20 -7.77
N GLY A 102 -1.58 5.44 -6.83
CA GLY A 102 -1.24 5.79 -5.44
C GLY A 102 -0.65 4.63 -4.62
N THR A 103 -0.77 3.38 -5.07
CA THR A 103 -0.37 2.20 -4.28
C THR A 103 1.14 2.16 -4.03
N LYS A 104 1.99 2.55 -5.00
CA LYS A 104 3.46 2.60 -4.80
C LYS A 104 3.84 3.65 -3.75
N ALA A 105 3.27 4.85 -3.85
CA ALA A 105 3.52 5.94 -2.91
C ALA A 105 3.10 5.55 -1.48
N ARG A 106 1.90 4.96 -1.34
CA ARG A 106 1.41 4.48 -0.04
C ARG A 106 2.26 3.34 0.53
N SER A 107 2.72 2.41 -0.30
CA SER A 107 3.62 1.33 0.11
C SER A 107 4.96 1.88 0.61
N LEU A 108 5.50 2.88 -0.07
CA LEU A 108 6.77 3.52 0.32
C LEU A 108 6.62 4.28 1.63
N LEU A 109 5.51 4.99 1.84
CA LEU A 109 5.23 5.66 3.11
C LEU A 109 5.19 4.66 4.27
N LEU A 110 4.38 3.60 4.15
CA LEU A 110 4.28 2.54 5.16
C LEU A 110 5.61 1.83 5.42
N TYR A 111 6.43 1.67 4.38
CA TYR A 111 7.79 1.14 4.49
C TYR A 111 8.67 2.07 5.33
N LYS A 112 8.71 3.37 5.01
CA LYS A 112 9.54 4.35 5.73
C LYS A 112 9.13 4.46 7.18
N ASP A 113 7.82 4.51 7.45
CA ASP A 113 7.27 4.59 8.81
C ASP A 113 7.63 3.33 9.61
N TYR A 114 7.43 2.15 9.03
CA TYR A 114 7.74 0.89 9.70
C TYR A 114 9.25 0.74 9.96
N TYR A 115 10.10 1.11 8.99
CA TYR A 115 11.55 1.03 9.16
C TYR A 115 12.05 2.01 10.21
N THR A 116 11.59 3.26 10.15
CA THR A 116 11.91 4.30 11.15
C THR A 116 11.54 3.83 12.56
N ASN A 117 10.34 3.27 12.74
CA ASN A 117 9.91 2.73 14.04
C ASN A 117 10.74 1.51 14.47
N ARG A 118 11.18 0.66 13.55
CA ARG A 118 12.03 -0.49 13.89
C ARG A 118 13.42 -0.04 14.33
N LEU A 119 14.01 0.93 13.64
CA LEU A 119 15.31 1.51 14.00
C LEU A 119 15.22 2.36 15.27
N SER A 120 14.06 2.95 15.57
CA SER A 120 13.89 3.75 16.79
C SER A 120 13.96 2.93 18.08
N LEU A 121 13.84 1.61 17.99
CA LEU A 121 13.97 0.68 19.10
C LEU A 121 15.40 0.18 19.36
N LEU A 122 16.33 0.44 18.43
CA LEU A 122 17.73 0.02 18.56
C LEU A 122 18.54 0.99 19.41
N ASP A 123 19.63 0.51 20.03
CA ASP A 123 20.57 1.41 20.67
C ASP A 123 21.41 2.18 19.62
N THR A 124 21.91 3.36 20.00
CA THR A 124 22.69 4.21 19.07
C THR A 124 23.90 3.48 18.44
N PRO A 125 24.69 2.67 19.17
CA PRO A 125 25.77 1.88 18.57
C PRO A 125 25.28 0.93 17.47
N GLU A 126 24.11 0.30 17.66
CA GLU A 126 23.54 -0.60 16.65
C GLU A 126 23.05 0.16 15.41
N ILE A 127 22.59 1.40 15.58
CA ILE A 127 22.27 2.29 14.44
C ILE A 127 23.55 2.59 13.65
N HIS A 128 24.67 2.84 14.33
CA HIS A 128 25.94 3.12 13.67
C HIS A 128 26.47 1.96 12.83
N GLU A 129 26.20 0.72 13.23
CA GLU A 129 26.52 -0.49 12.44
C GLU A 129 25.71 -0.58 11.14
N LEU A 130 24.52 0.05 11.09
CA LEU A 130 23.63 0.00 9.93
C LEU A 130 23.83 1.18 8.97
N LEU A 131 24.60 2.20 9.36
CA LEU A 131 24.85 3.37 8.53
C LEU A 131 25.63 3.01 7.26
N PRO A 132 25.22 3.54 6.10
CA PRO A 132 26.03 3.40 4.89
C PRO A 132 27.35 4.15 5.07
N ASP A 133 28.45 3.50 4.63
CA ASP A 133 29.78 4.09 4.55
C ASP A 133 30.34 4.66 5.88
N SER A 134 29.92 4.14 7.03
CA SER A 134 30.48 4.49 8.35
C SER A 134 31.67 3.60 8.74
N GLU A 135 32.55 4.09 9.62
CA GLU A 135 33.70 3.30 10.12
C GLU A 135 33.28 2.04 10.89
N THR A 136 32.11 2.10 11.53
CA THR A 136 31.54 1.00 12.33
C THR A 136 30.56 0.15 11.53
N ALA A 137 30.41 0.39 10.22
CA ALA A 137 29.39 -0.27 9.42
C ALA A 137 29.60 -1.79 9.32
N ASP A 138 28.61 -2.55 9.77
CA ASP A 138 28.50 -3.97 9.45
C ASP A 138 27.66 -4.13 8.18
N ARG A 139 28.36 -4.30 7.05
CA ARG A 139 27.72 -4.48 5.73
C ARG A 139 26.80 -5.69 5.67
N SER A 140 27.12 -6.77 6.38
CA SER A 140 26.31 -7.99 6.40
C SER A 140 25.00 -7.74 7.14
N LYS A 141 25.09 -7.12 8.32
CA LYS A 141 23.93 -6.74 9.14
C LYS A 141 23.04 -5.72 8.42
N ALA A 142 23.64 -4.71 7.80
CA ALA A 142 22.93 -3.70 7.00
C ALA A 142 22.19 -4.34 5.81
N MET A 143 22.86 -5.20 5.05
CA MET A 143 22.26 -5.92 3.92
C MET A 143 21.11 -6.84 4.36
N SER A 144 21.31 -7.62 5.43
CA SER A 144 20.25 -8.48 5.97
C SER A 144 19.03 -7.68 6.43
N THR A 145 19.26 -6.54 7.10
CA THR A 145 18.19 -5.66 7.57
C THR A 145 17.43 -5.05 6.40
N ASN A 146 18.14 -4.51 5.40
CA ASN A 146 17.54 -3.92 4.21
C ASN A 146 16.76 -4.95 3.37
N ASN A 147 17.25 -6.18 3.26
CA ASN A 147 16.53 -7.26 2.55
C ASN A 147 15.21 -7.61 3.26
N ALA A 148 15.22 -7.76 4.59
CA ALA A 148 13.99 -8.00 5.35
C ALA A 148 12.99 -6.85 5.20
N MET A 149 13.48 -5.61 5.12
CA MET A 149 12.64 -4.43 4.89
C MET A 149 12.10 -4.39 3.46
N LEU A 150 12.88 -4.80 2.46
CA LEU A 150 12.41 -4.92 1.08
C LEU A 150 11.31 -5.97 0.93
N GLU A 151 11.41 -7.10 1.63
CA GLU A 151 10.32 -8.08 1.72
C GLU A 151 9.05 -7.50 2.36
N TYR A 152 9.21 -6.70 3.42
CA TYR A 152 8.10 -5.96 4.01
C TYR A 152 7.42 -5.04 2.99
N TYR A 153 8.20 -4.30 2.19
CA TYR A 153 7.66 -3.44 1.13
C TYR A 153 6.82 -4.26 0.13
N TYR A 154 7.36 -5.35 -0.42
CA TYR A 154 6.65 -6.14 -1.43
C TYR A 154 5.39 -6.80 -0.88
N ARG A 155 5.43 -7.29 0.37
CA ARG A 155 4.24 -7.80 1.03
C ARG A 155 3.18 -6.72 1.18
N THR A 156 3.57 -5.54 1.66
CA THR A 156 2.67 -4.40 1.88
C THR A 156 2.04 -3.95 0.57
N GLN A 157 2.85 -3.81 -0.48
CA GLN A 157 2.37 -3.44 -1.81
C GLN A 157 1.37 -4.45 -2.35
N ARG A 158 1.65 -5.76 -2.22
CA ARG A 158 0.73 -6.81 -2.67
C ARG A 158 -0.60 -6.78 -1.93
N GLU A 159 -0.59 -6.57 -0.62
CA GLU A 159 -1.83 -6.48 0.15
C GLU A 159 -2.63 -5.21 -0.19
N LEU A 160 -1.97 -4.06 -0.38
CA LEU A 160 -2.63 -2.85 -0.87
C LEU A 160 -3.26 -3.05 -2.26
N LEU A 161 -2.56 -3.73 -3.18
CA LEU A 161 -3.11 -4.06 -4.49
C LEU A 161 -4.36 -4.94 -4.39
N LYS A 162 -4.36 -5.94 -3.50
CA LYS A 162 -5.55 -6.77 -3.25
C LYS A 162 -6.70 -5.97 -2.65
N GLU A 163 -6.42 -5.08 -1.70
CA GLU A 163 -7.42 -4.19 -1.12
C GLU A 163 -8.05 -3.29 -2.19
N THR A 164 -7.23 -2.66 -3.03
CA THR A 164 -7.68 -1.80 -4.12
C THR A 164 -8.54 -2.58 -5.14
N LEU A 165 -8.11 -3.79 -5.54
CA LEU A 165 -8.89 -4.65 -6.44
C LEU A 165 -10.22 -5.08 -5.81
N SER A 166 -10.20 -5.47 -4.54
CA SER A 166 -11.42 -5.88 -3.82
C SER A 166 -12.39 -4.71 -3.66
N ALA A 167 -11.89 -3.51 -3.35
CA ALA A 167 -12.71 -2.31 -3.23
C ALA A 167 -13.34 -1.93 -4.57
N HIS A 168 -12.57 -1.99 -5.66
CA HIS A 168 -13.10 -1.77 -7.00
C HIS A 168 -14.18 -2.80 -7.36
N GLN A 169 -13.92 -4.10 -7.19
CA GLN A 169 -14.90 -5.15 -7.46
C GLN A 169 -16.20 -4.92 -6.68
N ALA A 170 -16.12 -4.56 -5.39
CA ALA A 170 -17.29 -4.27 -4.57
C ALA A 170 -18.10 -3.08 -5.10
N ARG A 171 -17.44 -1.97 -5.49
CA ARG A 171 -18.12 -0.80 -6.11
C ARG A 171 -18.81 -1.18 -7.42
N MET A 172 -18.16 -1.99 -8.26
CA MET A 172 -18.74 -2.41 -9.53
C MET A 172 -19.91 -3.38 -9.35
N ALA A 173 -19.80 -4.31 -8.39
CA ALA A 173 -20.88 -5.24 -8.05
C ALA A 173 -22.10 -4.50 -7.48
N ASP A 174 -21.89 -3.53 -6.59
CA ASP A 174 -22.95 -2.67 -6.08
C ASP A 174 -23.64 -1.87 -7.20
N LEU A 175 -22.86 -1.29 -8.11
CA LEU A 175 -23.38 -0.56 -9.28
C LEU A 175 -24.23 -1.48 -10.18
N ASP A 176 -23.69 -2.64 -10.57
CA ASP A 176 -24.40 -3.61 -11.42
C ASP A 176 -25.68 -4.12 -10.74
N GLN A 177 -25.68 -4.28 -9.42
CA GLN A 177 -26.84 -4.70 -8.65
C GLN A 177 -27.93 -3.62 -8.64
N ARG A 178 -27.58 -2.36 -8.34
CA ARG A 178 -28.54 -1.23 -8.27
C ARG A 178 -29.22 -0.94 -9.61
N PHE A 179 -28.51 -1.12 -10.71
CA PHE A 179 -29.04 -0.94 -12.07
C PHE A 179 -29.56 -2.25 -12.69
N GLU A 180 -29.69 -3.30 -11.89
CA GLU A 180 -30.24 -4.61 -12.29
C GLU A 180 -29.52 -5.27 -13.49
N VAL A 181 -28.25 -4.92 -13.71
CA VAL A 181 -27.41 -5.47 -14.79
C VAL A 181 -27.31 -6.99 -14.65
N CYS A 182 -27.14 -7.48 -13.42
CA CYS A 182 -27.06 -8.91 -13.13
C CYS A 182 -28.31 -9.71 -13.47
N LYS A 183 -29.48 -9.09 -13.60
CA LYS A 183 -30.71 -9.79 -14.04
C LYS A 183 -30.70 -10.08 -15.54
N ARG A 184 -29.88 -9.35 -16.30
CA ARG A 184 -29.90 -9.31 -17.77
C ARG A 184 -28.57 -9.76 -18.40
N PHE A 185 -27.50 -9.75 -17.62
CA PHE A 185 -26.15 -10.07 -18.08
C PHE A 185 -25.45 -11.01 -17.11
N ALA A 186 -25.17 -12.25 -17.56
CA ALA A 186 -24.57 -13.29 -16.72
C ALA A 186 -23.13 -12.96 -16.26
N ALA A 187 -22.40 -12.15 -17.03
CA ALA A 187 -21.05 -11.71 -16.69
C ALA A 187 -21.04 -10.33 -15.99
N CYS A 188 -22.10 -10.03 -15.23
CA CYS A 188 -22.12 -8.86 -14.36
C CYS A 188 -21.06 -8.98 -13.25
N TRP A 189 -20.72 -7.85 -12.64
CA TRP A 189 -19.86 -7.79 -11.46
C TRP A 189 -20.59 -8.36 -10.24
N GLN A 190 -19.90 -9.20 -9.48
CA GLN A 190 -20.44 -9.91 -8.32
C GLN A 190 -19.41 -9.93 -7.18
N ASN A 191 -19.89 -10.06 -5.93
CA ASN A 191 -19.09 -10.18 -4.72
C ASN A 191 -18.68 -11.62 -4.39
#